data_AF-A0A9Y2EZ03-F1
#
_entry.id   AF-A0A9Y2EZ03-F1
#
_cell.length_a   1.000
_cell.length_b   1.000
_cell.length_c   1.000
_cell.angle_alpha   90.00
_cell.angle_beta   90.00
_cell.angle_gamma   90.00
#
_symmetry.space_group_name_H-M   'P 1'
#
loop_
_entity.id
_entity.type
_entity.pdbx_description
1 polymer ?
#
loop_
_entity_poly.entity_id
_entity_poly.type
_entity_poly.pdbx_seq_one_letter_code
_entity_poly.pdbx_strand_id
1 'polypeptide(L)'
;MNDFFVFDLLNTCLRVAVTLIVAFKLVEFYDDYKPTERAGLGMMGSGSFLTVPPIWAYQPGQGVFDGWAVTIMTIGIILLLFGRMSRHIRHRANNAAHVRQMEAELSARRDRRQSRKSSDKA
;
A
#
# COMPACT_ATOMS: atom_id res chain seq x y z
N MET A 1 -12.83 -24.32 -30.42
CA MET A 1 -12.85 -23.01 -29.74
C MET A 1 -11.41 -22.71 -29.34
N ASN A 2 -10.82 -21.66 -29.91
CA ASN A 2 -9.39 -21.41 -29.91
C ASN A 2 -8.88 -21.03 -28.51
N ASP A 3 -7.73 -21.55 -28.10
CA ASP A 3 -7.07 -21.29 -26.81
C ASP A 3 -6.90 -19.80 -26.50
N PHE A 4 -6.75 -18.97 -27.55
CA PHE A 4 -6.73 -17.50 -27.46
C PHE A 4 -7.98 -16.92 -26.79
N PHE A 5 -9.17 -17.42 -27.14
CA PHE A 5 -10.43 -16.93 -26.56
C PHE A 5 -10.52 -17.23 -25.06
N VAL A 6 -10.06 -18.42 -24.64
CA VAL A 6 -10.07 -18.82 -23.22
C VAL A 6 -9.08 -17.96 -22.42
N PHE A 7 -7.91 -17.68 -22.98
CA PHE A 7 -6.91 -16.82 -22.36
C PHE A 7 -7.39 -15.38 -22.19
N ASP A 8 -7.99 -14.79 -23.24
CA ASP A 8 -8.50 -13.41 -23.21
C ASP A 8 -9.68 -13.27 -22.25
N LEU A 9 -10.56 -14.27 -22.20
CA LEU A 9 -11.65 -14.35 -21.23
C LEU A 9 -11.10 -14.43 -19.79
N LEU A 10 -10.14 -15.31 -19.54
CA LEU A 10 -9.52 -15.44 -18.22
C LEU A 10 -8.83 -14.14 -17.79
N ASN A 11 -8.07 -13.52 -18.69
CA ASN A 11 -7.40 -12.25 -18.44
C ASN A 11 -8.43 -11.16 -18.09
N THR A 12 -9.51 -11.05 -18.86
CA THR A 12 -10.62 -10.13 -18.58
C THR A 12 -11.24 -10.37 -17.20
N CYS A 13 -11.55 -11.62 -16.87
CA CYS A 13 -12.08 -11.99 -15.55
C CYS A 13 -11.14 -11.57 -14.42
N LEU A 14 -9.83 -11.77 -14.58
CA LEU A 14 -8.83 -11.35 -13.61
C LEU A 14 -8.75 -9.81 -13.49
N ARG A 15 -8.81 -9.08 -14.61
CA ARG A 15 -8.82 -7.60 -14.60
C ARG A 15 -10.02 -7.04 -13.86
N VAL A 16 -11.20 -7.59 -14.13
CA VAL A 16 -12.44 -7.22 -13.45
C VAL A 16 -12.38 -7.59 -11.96
N ALA A 17 -11.90 -8.79 -11.63
CA ALA A 17 -11.74 -9.22 -10.24
C ALA A 17 -10.81 -8.27 -9.46
N VAL A 18 -9.68 -7.85 -10.04
CA VAL A 18 -8.78 -6.86 -9.42
C VAL A 18 -9.51 -5.54 -9.18
N THR A 19 -10.25 -5.03 -10.17
CA THR A 19 -11.03 -3.80 -10.01
C THR A 19 -12.08 -3.92 -8.90
N LEU A 20 -12.78 -5.04 -8.81
CA LEU A 20 -13.78 -5.29 -7.76
C LEU A 20 -13.15 -5.37 -6.37
N ILE A 21 -12.02 -6.08 -6.23
CA ILE A 21 -11.28 -6.17 -4.96
C ILE A 21 -10.80 -4.79 -4.51
N VAL A 22 -10.30 -3.98 -5.44
CA VAL A 22 -9.87 -2.61 -5.16
C VAL A 22 -11.04 -1.72 -4.75
N ALA A 23 -12.15 -1.78 -5.49
CA ALA A 23 -13.36 -1.04 -5.17
C ALA A 23 -13.88 -1.41 -3.77
N PHE A 24 -13.97 -2.71 -3.47
CA PHE A 24 -14.33 -3.20 -2.14
C PHE A 24 -13.40 -2.66 -1.06
N LYS A 25 -12.07 -2.72 -1.27
CA LYS A 25 -11.09 -2.20 -0.31
C LYS A 25 -11.22 -0.70 -0.08
N LEU A 26 -11.51 0.07 -1.12
CA LEU A 26 -11.71 1.51 -1.03
C LEU A 26 -13.02 1.86 -0.33
N VAL A 27 -14.06 1.04 -0.44
CA VAL A 27 -15.33 1.26 0.27
C VAL A 27 -15.22 0.86 1.73
N GLU A 28 -14.71 -0.34 2.01
CA GLU A 28 -14.70 -0.91 3.37
C GLU A 28 -13.61 -0.31 4.27
N PHE A 29 -12.40 -0.11 3.72
CA PHE A 29 -11.23 0.30 4.49
C PHE A 29 -10.74 1.70 4.11
N TYR A 30 -11.65 2.56 3.62
CA TYR A 30 -11.29 3.90 3.16
C TYR A 30 -10.43 4.64 4.20
N ASP A 31 -10.88 4.64 5.45
CA ASP A 31 -10.27 5.41 6.54
C ASP A 31 -8.91 4.89 7.01
N ASP A 32 -8.63 3.61 6.81
CA ASP A 32 -7.34 2.99 7.18
C ASP A 32 -6.19 3.34 6.23
N TYR A 33 -6.53 3.76 5.01
CA TYR A 33 -5.57 4.14 3.98
C TYR A 33 -5.24 5.63 4.03
N LYS A 34 -3.96 5.95 3.81
CA LYS A 34 -3.52 7.33 3.59
C LYS A 34 -4.03 7.85 2.25
N PRO A 35 -4.17 9.17 2.07
CA PRO A 35 -4.61 9.75 0.79
C PRO A 35 -3.81 9.26 -0.42
N THR A 36 -2.49 9.08 -0.28
CA THR A 36 -1.63 8.56 -1.34
C THR A 36 -1.87 7.09 -1.65
N GLU A 37 -2.18 6.27 -0.64
CA GLU A 37 -2.53 4.84 -0.83
C GLU A 37 -3.92 4.71 -1.47
N ARG A 38 -4.87 5.59 -1.09
CA ARG A 38 -6.22 5.66 -1.71
C ARG A 38 -6.12 6.03 -3.19
N ALA A 39 -5.35 7.06 -3.51
CA ALA A 39 -5.11 7.47 -4.90
C ALA A 39 -4.43 6.35 -5.69
N GLY A 40 -3.43 5.70 -5.10
CA GLY A 40 -2.74 4.55 -5.71
C GLY A 40 -3.68 3.38 -6.00
N LEU A 41 -4.52 2.99 -5.03
CA LEU A 41 -5.55 1.97 -5.20
C LEU A 41 -6.54 2.38 -6.30
N GLY A 42 -7.05 3.61 -6.27
CA GLY A 42 -7.99 4.10 -7.28
C GLY A 42 -7.43 4.01 -8.70
N MET A 43 -6.18 4.45 -8.90
CA MET A 43 -5.49 4.36 -10.20
C MET A 43 -5.20 2.91 -10.61
N MET A 44 -4.86 2.03 -9.66
CA MET A 44 -4.65 0.61 -9.94
C MET A 44 -5.94 -0.08 -10.39
N GLY A 45 -7.05 0.17 -9.70
CA GLY A 45 -8.36 -0.40 -10.04
C GLY A 45 -8.91 0.12 -11.35
N SER A 46 -8.82 1.43 -11.59
CA SER A 46 -9.25 2.03 -12.86
C SER A 46 -8.35 1.63 -14.02
N GLY A 47 -7.03 1.65 -13.84
CA GLY A 47 -6.06 1.18 -14.83
C GLY A 47 -6.28 -0.29 -15.20
N SER A 48 -6.54 -1.16 -14.22
CA SER A 48 -6.91 -2.56 -14.47
C SER A 48 -8.19 -2.66 -15.32
N PHE A 49 -9.23 -1.90 -14.99
CA PHE A 49 -10.48 -1.90 -15.75
C PHE A 49 -10.29 -1.40 -17.20
N LEU A 50 -9.48 -0.35 -17.38
CA LEU A 50 -9.17 0.22 -18.70
C LEU A 50 -8.35 -0.74 -19.60
N THR A 51 -7.76 -1.80 -19.05
CA THR A 51 -7.15 -2.86 -19.87
C THR A 51 -8.15 -3.85 -20.46
N VAL A 52 -9.42 -3.84 -20.03
CA VAL A 52 -10.44 -4.77 -20.55
C VAL A 52 -10.78 -4.51 -22.02
N PRO A 53 -11.11 -3.27 -22.46
CA PRO A 53 -11.45 -3.03 -23.86
C PRO A 53 -10.32 -3.39 -24.85
N PRO A 54 -9.03 -3.09 -24.56
CA PRO A 54 -7.92 -3.52 -25.41
C PRO A 54 -7.76 -5.04 -25.57
N ILE A 55 -8.09 -5.85 -24.55
CA ILE A 55 -8.02 -7.32 -24.66
C ILE A 55 -8.95 -7.84 -25.76
N TRP A 56 -10.11 -7.21 -25.93
CA TRP A 56 -11.11 -7.60 -26.93
C TRP A 56 -10.97 -6.82 -28.25
N ALA A 57 -9.98 -5.95 -28.37
CA ALA A 57 -9.76 -5.18 -29.59
C ALA A 57 -9.24 -6.10 -30.70
N TYR A 58 -9.85 -6.03 -31.88
CA TYR A 58 -9.50 -6.87 -33.03
C TYR A 58 -8.14 -6.54 -33.66
N GLN A 59 -7.56 -5.38 -33.36
CA GLN A 59 -6.23 -4.97 -33.82
C GLN A 59 -5.44 -4.28 -32.69
N PRO A 60 -4.15 -4.63 -32.50
CA PRO A 60 -3.26 -3.91 -31.60
C PRO A 60 -3.20 -2.42 -31.96
N GLY A 61 -3.39 -1.53 -30.98
CA GLY A 61 -3.37 -0.08 -31.17
C GLY A 61 -4.70 0.57 -31.53
N GLN A 62 -5.79 -0.19 -31.72
CA GLN A 62 -7.13 0.37 -31.90
C GLN A 62 -7.84 0.71 -30.58
N GLY A 63 -7.34 0.20 -29.45
CA GLY A 63 -7.84 0.59 -28.15
C GLY A 63 -7.41 2.01 -27.80
N VAL A 64 -8.34 2.92 -27.51
CA VAL A 64 -8.04 4.30 -27.05
C VAL A 64 -7.11 4.31 -25.82
N PHE A 65 -7.09 3.21 -25.07
CA PHE A 65 -6.35 3.05 -23.81
C PHE A 65 -5.12 2.12 -23.89
N ASP A 66 -4.76 1.61 -25.07
CA ASP A 66 -3.85 0.46 -25.24
C ASP A 66 -2.42 0.70 -24.67
N GLY A 67 -1.98 1.97 -24.53
CA GLY A 67 -0.73 2.33 -23.85
C GLY A 67 -0.90 2.94 -22.45
N TRP A 68 -2.04 3.58 -22.18
CA TRP A 68 -2.25 4.35 -20.95
C TRP A 68 -2.77 3.51 -19.80
N ALA A 69 -3.56 2.46 -20.08
CA ALA A 69 -4.17 1.65 -19.02
C ALA A 69 -3.11 0.97 -18.13
N VAL A 70 -2.09 0.36 -18.75
CA VAL A 70 -0.97 -0.25 -18.03
C VAL A 70 -0.14 0.80 -17.30
N THR A 71 0.08 1.96 -17.90
CA THR A 71 0.82 3.08 -17.30
C THR A 71 0.12 3.61 -16.05
N ILE A 72 -1.19 3.89 -16.13
CA ILE A 72 -2.02 4.33 -15.01
C ILE A 72 -2.02 3.29 -13.89
N MET A 73 -2.19 2.00 -14.24
CA MET A 73 -2.13 0.91 -13.28
C MET A 73 -0.77 0.85 -12.57
N THR A 74 0.33 1.00 -13.31
CA THR A 74 1.69 0.97 -12.77
C THR A 74 1.96 2.15 -11.84
N ILE A 75 1.54 3.37 -12.22
CA ILE A 75 1.61 4.55 -11.36
C ILE A 75 0.81 4.33 -10.08
N GLY A 76 -0.39 3.73 -10.17
CA GLY A 76 -1.21 3.38 -9.03
C GLY A 76 -0.50 2.44 -8.05
N ILE A 77 0.16 1.39 -8.56
CA ILE A 77 0.96 0.46 -7.77
C ILE A 77 2.12 1.19 -7.07
N ILE A 78 2.84 2.07 -7.79
CA ILE A 78 3.96 2.83 -7.22
C ILE A 78 3.48 3.72 -6.07
N LEU A 79 2.37 4.45 -6.25
CA LEU A 79 1.81 5.32 -5.21
C LEU A 79 1.38 4.52 -3.97
N LEU A 80 0.77 3.36 -4.17
CA LEU A 80 0.40 2.45 -3.08
C LEU A 80 1.65 1.98 -2.31
N LEU A 81 2.67 1.51 -3.02
CA LEU A 81 3.92 1.04 -2.41
C LEU A 81 4.66 2.17 -1.69
N PHE A 82 4.71 3.37 -2.28
CA PHE A 82 5.31 4.55 -1.67
C PHE A 82 4.60 4.93 -0.37
N GLY A 83 3.26 4.93 -0.35
CA GLY A 83 2.47 5.18 0.85
C GLY A 83 2.77 4.18 1.97
N ARG A 84 2.83 2.87 1.64
CA ARG A 84 3.17 1.81 2.60
C ARG A 84 4.59 1.93 3.11
N MET A 85 5.56 2.23 2.24
CA MET A 85 6.95 2.44 2.61
C MET A 85 7.10 3.63 3.56
N SER A 86 6.46 4.77 3.24
CA SER A 86 6.43 5.95 4.10
C SER A 86 5.82 5.66 5.49
N ARG A 87 4.78 4.84 5.55
CA ARG A 87 4.18 4.39 6.83
C ARG A 87 5.19 3.56 7.63
N HIS A 88 5.83 2.59 7.00
CA HIS A 88 6.78 1.70 7.65
C HIS A 88 8.02 2.45 8.17
N ILE A 89 8.58 3.39 7.39
CA ILE A 89 9.70 4.23 7.83
C ILE A 89 9.31 5.07 9.05
N ARG A 90 8.14 5.69 9.05
CA ARG A 90 7.65 6.49 10.19
C ARG A 90 7.44 5.65 11.45
N HIS A 91 6.88 4.45 11.34
CA HIS A 91 6.75 3.57 12.50
C HIS A 91 8.10 3.15 13.05
N ARG A 92 9.08 2.82 12.20
CA ARG A 92 10.44 2.50 12.64
C ARG A 92 11.10 3.67 13.37
N ALA A 93 10.96 4.89 12.85
CA ALA A 93 11.48 6.09 13.49
C ALA A 93 10.82 6.35 14.85
N ASN A 94 9.49 6.24 14.94
CA ASN A 94 8.75 6.46 16.18
C ASN A 94 9.05 5.39 17.24
N ASN A 95 9.20 4.12 16.84
CA ASN A 95 9.55 3.04 17.75
C ASN A 95 10.97 3.24 18.30
N ALA A 96 11.94 3.63 17.46
CA ALA A 96 13.29 3.94 17.90
C ALA A 96 13.33 5.11 18.90
N ALA A 97 12.48 6.13 18.69
CA ALA A 97 12.36 7.24 19.63
C ALA A 97 11.76 6.81 20.98
N HIS A 98 10.71 5.98 20.98
CA HIS A 98 10.10 5.45 22.21
C HIS A 98 11.07 4.57 23.01
N VAL A 99 11.87 3.73 22.33
CA VAL A 99 12.88 2.90 23.00
C VAL A 99 13.91 3.78 23.72
N ARG A 100 14.43 4.83 23.05
CA ARG A 100 15.39 5.76 23.67
C ARG A 100 14.81 6.50 24.88
N GLN A 101 13.55 6.92 24.80
CA GLN A 101 12.85 7.56 25.92
C GLN A 101 12.69 6.59 27.09
N MET A 102 12.30 5.34 26.82
CA MET A 102 12.15 4.31 27.84
C MET A 102 13.47 3.96 28.51
N GLU A 103 14.56 3.85 27.75
CA GLU A 103 15.91 3.63 28.28
C GLU A 103 16.37 4.77 29.18
N ALA A 104 16.11 6.03 28.78
CA ALA A 104 16.42 7.21 29.58
C ALA A 104 15.59 7.29 30.88
N GLU A 105 14.32 6.91 30.85
CA GLU A 105 13.51 6.83 32.06
C GLU A 105 13.98 5.73 33.00
N LEU A 106 14.36 4.57 32.46
CA LEU A 106 14.85 3.44 33.25
C LEU A 106 16.19 3.74 33.92
N SER A 107 17.12 4.41 33.23
CA SER A 107 18.38 4.85 33.82
C SER A 107 18.15 5.87 34.94
N ALA A 108 17.31 6.89 34.71
CA ALA A 108 16.96 7.88 35.73
C ALA A 108 16.31 7.25 36.98
N ARG A 109 15.45 6.24 36.80
CA ARG A 109 14.84 5.48 37.91
C ARG A 109 15.89 4.66 38.67
N ARG A 110 16.87 4.08 37.96
CA ARG A 110 17.96 3.30 38.58
C ARG A 110 18.84 4.20 39.44
N ASP A 111 19.20 5.38 38.95
CA ASP A 111 20.03 6.35 39.66
C ASP A 111 19.35 6.84 40.95
N ARG A 112 18.05 7.16 40.87
CA ARG A 112 17.24 7.53 42.05
C ARG A 112 17.21 6.43 43.11
N ARG A 113 17.13 5.16 42.69
CA ARG A 113 17.16 4.02 43.62
C ARG A 113 18.51 3.84 44.28
N GLN A 114 19.61 4.07 43.55
CA GLN A 114 20.96 3.99 44.12
C GLN A 114 21.21 5.13 45.11
N SER A 115 20.83 6.36 44.77
CA SER A 115 20.95 7.53 45.65
C SER A 115 20.18 7.36 46.98
N ARG A 116 18.97 6.80 46.94
CA ARG A 116 18.24 6.47 48.19
C ARG A 116 18.98 5.46 49.06
N LYS A 117 19.46 4.36 48.45
CA LYS A 117 20.21 3.32 49.18
C LYS A 117 21.52 3.81 49.80
N SER A 118 22.17 4.82 49.21
CA SER A 118 23.38 5.42 49.80
C SER A 118 23.04 6.39 50.94
N SER A 119 21.90 7.09 50.86
CA SER A 119 21.46 7.99 51.93
C SER A 119 21.05 7.25 53.20
N ASP A 120 20.47 6.05 53.09
CA ASP A 120 20.06 5.25 54.26
C ASP A 120 21.25 4.57 54.98
N LYS A 121 22.46 4.64 54.40
CA LYS A 121 23.69 4.03 54.95
C LYS A 121 24.65 5.04 55.59
N ALA A 122 24.37 6.33 55.50
CA ALA A 122 25.13 7.41 56.11
C ALA A 122 24.46 7.83 57.43
#